data_AF-A0A8C0UAY1-F1
#
_entry.id   AF-A0A8C0UAY1-F1
#
_cell.length_a   1.000
_cell.length_b   1.000
_cell.length_c   1.000
_cell.angle_alpha   90.00
_cell.angle_beta   90.00
_cell.angle_gamma   90.00
#
_symmetry.space_group_name_H-M   'P 1'
#
loop_
_entity.id
_entity.type
_entity.pdbx_description
1 polymer ?
#
loop_
_entity_poly.entity_id
_entity_poly.type
_entity_poly.pdbx_seq_one_letter_code
_entity_poly.pdbx_strand_id
1 'polypeptide(L)'
;MSGSLDCILGKGSSPRGCLGTSRGCPGKWWSPIPAGEPNPCIPHPCRGTQSLHPPSLQGIPIPASPSLQGIPIPASPIPVGDPNPCIPHPCRGSQSLRRFPLQEVEALVSHWNLYINLGGFFVSLFSVTLFGSWSDSVGRRPALILPAAGMALQTAIYLLVMYLELHVAFFLLGRILSGLTGDYNLILASCFSYVADTSERRARTVRVAILEACLGTAGMVASIGGGQWRKAQGYINPFWLAFAASLAATLYAAFFLRESVKQKKAAKLFTLSHYKAVYRLYAAPEHLSSRWKLALYSLAFFLIVTVHFGAKDLYVLYELGFPLCWASDLVGYGSAASYLAYLSSLAGLRLLQLCLEDTWVAEIGLISNIAGLLVISLATTTPLMFTGYGILFLSMAATPVIRSKLSKLVSETEQGALFASVACVEGLCSLVATGVFNSLYPATLHFMRGFPFLFGAIILLIPAAILGWIQIWDSKHDYNHFQDASLSPAKD
;
A
#
# COMPACT_ATOMS: atom_id res chain seq x y z
N MET A 1 -11.69 -44.13 -48.63
CA MET A 1 -12.55 -44.92 -47.73
C MET A 1 -13.10 -43.93 -46.73
N SER A 2 -14.29 -43.37 -46.99
CA SER A 2 -15.57 -43.84 -46.42
C SER A 2 -15.53 -43.71 -44.90
N GLY A 3 -16.21 -42.77 -44.25
CA GLY A 3 -17.59 -42.34 -44.48
C GLY A 3 -18.50 -43.20 -43.60
N SER A 4 -19.19 -42.53 -42.66
CA SER A 4 -20.40 -42.91 -41.89
C SER A 4 -20.45 -42.03 -40.62
N LEU A 5 -21.52 -41.35 -40.22
CA LEU A 5 -22.94 -41.39 -40.63
C LEU A 5 -23.68 -40.14 -40.08
N ASP A 6 -24.66 -39.70 -40.85
CA ASP A 6 -25.50 -38.49 -40.73
C ASP A 6 -26.69 -38.55 -39.75
N CYS A 7 -27.17 -37.35 -39.40
CA CYS A 7 -28.55 -36.83 -39.26
C CYS A 7 -29.72 -37.66 -38.69
N ILE A 8 -30.51 -37.02 -37.79
CA ILE A 8 -32.00 -36.85 -37.83
C ILE A 8 -32.37 -35.54 -37.04
N LEU A 9 -32.61 -34.40 -37.71
CA LEU A 9 -33.90 -33.68 -37.96
C LEU A 9 -34.51 -32.91 -36.75
N GLY A 10 -34.94 -31.64 -36.87
CA GLY A 10 -35.10 -30.84 -38.08
C GLY A 10 -35.47 -29.34 -37.91
N LYS A 11 -35.22 -28.62 -39.03
CA LYS A 11 -35.95 -27.52 -39.71
C LYS A 11 -36.80 -26.55 -38.87
N GLY A 12 -36.82 -25.23 -39.10
CA GLY A 12 -36.38 -24.35 -40.20
C GLY A 12 -37.09 -22.99 -39.98
N SER A 13 -36.52 -21.83 -40.28
CA SER A 13 -36.66 -21.20 -41.60
C SER A 13 -36.00 -19.81 -41.56
N SER A 14 -35.27 -19.49 -42.63
CA SER A 14 -34.83 -18.14 -43.00
C SER A 14 -35.53 -17.79 -44.31
N PRO A 15 -35.54 -16.51 -44.71
CA PRO A 15 -35.04 -16.26 -46.06
C PRO A 15 -34.15 -15.01 -46.20
N ARG A 16 -33.05 -15.21 -46.95
CA ARG A 16 -32.47 -14.36 -48.02
C ARG A 16 -32.10 -12.91 -47.65
N GLY A 17 -30.90 -12.38 -47.90
CA GLY A 17 -29.83 -12.75 -48.83
C GLY A 17 -29.41 -11.48 -49.58
N CYS A 18 -28.12 -11.12 -49.53
CA CYS A 18 -27.42 -10.35 -50.57
C CYS A 18 -25.92 -10.51 -50.37
N LEU A 19 -25.31 -11.29 -51.27
CA LEU A 19 -23.87 -11.39 -51.48
C LEU A 19 -23.37 -10.14 -52.21
N GLY A 20 -22.14 -9.72 -51.88
CA GLY A 20 -21.33 -8.79 -52.65
C GLY A 20 -19.86 -8.95 -52.29
N THR A 21 -19.18 -9.90 -52.93
CA THR A 21 -17.74 -10.18 -52.83
C THR A 21 -16.92 -9.25 -53.73
N SER A 22 -15.78 -8.75 -53.25
CA SER A 22 -14.59 -8.51 -54.08
C SER A 22 -13.29 -8.55 -53.25
N ARG A 23 -12.47 -9.58 -53.56
CA ARG A 23 -10.98 -9.70 -53.65
C ARG A 23 -10.16 -8.47 -53.20
N GLY A 24 -9.00 -8.49 -52.53
CA GLY A 24 -8.01 -9.52 -52.17
C GLY A 24 -6.57 -8.93 -52.25
N CYS A 25 -5.72 -9.25 -51.26
CA CYS A 25 -4.23 -9.21 -51.22
C CYS A 25 -3.50 -7.90 -50.75
N PRO A 26 -2.24 -7.98 -50.24
CA PRO A 26 -1.87 -8.30 -48.84
C PRO A 26 -0.82 -7.34 -48.23
N GLY A 27 -0.36 -7.62 -47.00
CA GLY A 27 0.29 -6.67 -46.08
C GLY A 27 1.62 -6.00 -46.45
N LYS A 28 1.98 -4.96 -45.67
CA LYS A 28 3.35 -4.52 -45.38
C LYS A 28 3.41 -3.54 -44.18
N TRP A 29 4.14 -4.00 -43.17
CA TRP A 29 4.97 -3.33 -42.17
C TRP A 29 5.16 -1.79 -42.20
N TRP A 30 4.94 -1.20 -41.01
CA TRP A 30 5.72 -0.13 -40.34
C TRP A 30 6.46 0.90 -41.20
N SER A 31 6.04 2.17 -41.12
CA SER A 31 6.90 3.34 -40.81
C SER A 31 6.06 4.63 -40.61
N PRO A 32 6.54 5.60 -39.80
CA PRO A 32 5.75 6.70 -39.25
C PRO A 32 5.73 7.94 -40.15
N ILE A 33 4.67 8.76 -40.07
CA ILE A 33 4.57 10.06 -40.77
C ILE A 33 4.19 11.16 -39.74
N PRO A 34 4.78 12.37 -39.82
CA PRO A 34 4.93 13.30 -38.70
C PRO A 34 3.79 14.33 -38.57
N ALA A 35 3.90 15.11 -37.48
CA ALA A 35 3.02 16.16 -37.02
C ALA A 35 2.57 17.19 -38.08
N GLY A 36 1.29 17.55 -38.03
CA GLY A 36 0.68 18.68 -38.73
C GLY A 36 -0.54 19.20 -37.95
N GLU A 37 -0.62 20.52 -37.83
CA GLU A 37 -1.53 21.33 -36.99
C GLU A 37 -3.04 21.11 -37.21
N PRO A 38 -3.91 21.47 -36.24
CA PRO A 38 -5.34 21.21 -36.31
C PRO A 38 -6.11 22.35 -37.00
N ASN A 39 -6.87 22.02 -38.06
CA ASN A 39 -7.90 22.90 -38.60
C ASN A 39 -9.31 22.50 -38.10
N PRO A 40 -10.23 23.45 -37.89
CA PRO A 40 -11.45 23.27 -37.11
C PRO A 40 -12.58 22.59 -37.92
N CYS A 41 -13.22 21.59 -37.33
CA CYS A 41 -14.41 20.96 -37.88
C CYS A 41 -15.65 21.87 -37.74
N ILE A 42 -16.23 22.25 -38.88
CA ILE A 42 -17.54 22.89 -39.01
C ILE A 42 -18.62 21.79 -39.07
N PRO A 43 -19.72 21.84 -38.29
CA PRO A 43 -20.81 20.88 -38.41
C PRO A 43 -21.83 21.31 -39.50
N HIS A 44 -22.14 20.40 -40.43
CA HIS A 44 -23.28 20.52 -41.35
C HIS A 44 -24.60 20.14 -40.66
N PRO A 45 -25.74 20.78 -41.02
CA PRO A 45 -27.04 20.50 -40.40
C PRO A 45 -27.73 19.29 -41.05
N CYS A 46 -28.20 18.34 -40.23
CA CYS A 46 -29.07 17.27 -40.66
C CYS A 46 -30.51 17.77 -40.89
N ARG A 47 -30.97 17.65 -42.14
CA ARG A 47 -32.36 17.81 -42.59
C ARG A 47 -33.28 16.82 -41.88
N GLY A 48 -34.45 17.31 -41.46
CA GLY A 48 -35.53 16.48 -40.91
C GLY A 48 -36.27 15.68 -41.97
N THR A 49 -36.81 14.54 -41.56
CA THR A 49 -37.93 13.86 -42.22
C THR A 49 -38.73 13.04 -41.20
N GLN A 50 -40.00 13.44 -41.09
CA GLN A 50 -41.21 12.64 -40.98
C GLN A 50 -41.47 11.77 -39.74
N SER A 51 -42.45 12.25 -38.99
CA SER A 51 -43.32 11.60 -38.01
C SER A 51 -44.10 10.41 -38.59
N LEU A 52 -44.05 9.27 -37.90
CA LEU A 52 -44.98 8.15 -38.04
C LEU A 52 -45.50 7.76 -36.64
N HIS A 53 -46.82 7.91 -36.44
CA HIS A 53 -47.58 7.45 -35.29
C HIS A 53 -47.53 5.92 -35.13
N PRO A 54 -47.66 5.39 -33.90
CA PRO A 54 -48.30 4.10 -33.66
C PRO A 54 -49.66 4.24 -32.96
N PRO A 55 -50.55 3.22 -33.09
CA PRO A 55 -51.98 3.35 -32.84
C PRO A 55 -52.42 3.07 -31.39
N SER A 56 -53.62 3.55 -31.13
CA SER A 56 -54.49 3.41 -29.97
C SER A 56 -54.85 1.97 -29.57
N LEU A 57 -54.90 1.70 -28.26
CA LEU A 57 -55.69 0.62 -27.64
C LEU A 57 -56.48 1.19 -26.44
N GLN A 58 -57.79 0.87 -26.42
CA GLN A 58 -58.82 1.34 -25.49
C GLN A 58 -59.09 0.36 -24.33
N GLY A 59 -59.59 0.91 -23.20
CA GLY A 59 -60.45 0.24 -22.18
C GLY A 59 -59.69 -0.39 -20.99
N ILE A 60 -59.95 -0.12 -19.71
CA ILE A 60 -61.20 -0.24 -18.89
C ILE A 60 -61.02 0.53 -17.53
N PRO A 61 -62.09 0.90 -16.77
CA PRO A 61 -62.19 2.16 -15.97
C PRO A 61 -62.19 2.11 -14.40
N ILE A 62 -61.95 3.29 -13.78
CA ILE A 62 -62.55 3.93 -12.54
C ILE A 62 -62.15 3.37 -11.13
N PRO A 63 -62.10 4.15 -10.00
CA PRO A 63 -62.60 5.52 -9.73
C PRO A 63 -61.64 6.56 -9.10
N ALA A 64 -62.08 7.83 -9.16
CA ALA A 64 -61.60 9.00 -8.42
C ALA A 64 -62.21 9.07 -7.00
N SER A 65 -61.53 9.54 -5.94
CA SER A 65 -61.39 10.95 -5.45
C SER A 65 -61.18 10.89 -3.90
N PRO A 66 -60.89 11.96 -3.11
CA PRO A 66 -60.82 13.39 -3.44
C PRO A 66 -59.63 14.20 -2.83
N SER A 67 -59.46 15.40 -3.39
CA SER A 67 -58.93 16.68 -2.85
C SER A 67 -58.28 16.80 -1.46
N LEU A 68 -57.12 17.47 -1.42
CA LEU A 68 -56.76 18.43 -0.36
C LEU A 68 -55.92 19.58 -0.96
N GLN A 69 -56.44 20.80 -0.82
CA GLN A 69 -55.86 22.07 -1.26
C GLN A 69 -54.84 22.62 -0.25
N GLY A 70 -53.78 23.25 -0.78
CA GLY A 70 -53.33 24.59 -0.38
C GLY A 70 -52.54 24.79 0.92
N ILE A 71 -51.22 25.00 0.82
CA ILE A 71 -50.44 25.86 1.73
C ILE A 71 -49.40 26.64 0.90
N PRO A 72 -49.30 27.99 1.01
CA PRO A 72 -48.31 28.79 0.28
C PRO A 72 -46.99 28.84 1.05
N ILE A 73 -45.86 28.69 0.34
CA ILE A 73 -44.50 28.87 0.90
C ILE A 73 -43.93 30.20 0.37
N PRO A 74 -43.35 31.06 1.23
CA PRO A 74 -42.98 32.42 0.86
C PRO A 74 -41.71 32.49 0.00
N ALA A 75 -41.69 33.46 -0.91
CA ALA A 75 -40.50 33.86 -1.65
C ALA A 75 -39.53 34.65 -0.75
N SER A 76 -38.25 34.27 -0.76
CA SER A 76 -37.14 35.03 -0.16
C SER A 76 -35.84 34.72 -0.93
N PRO A 77 -34.78 35.54 -0.79
CA PRO A 77 -34.28 36.40 -1.87
C PRO A 77 -33.05 35.83 -2.59
N ILE A 78 -32.78 36.38 -3.77
CA ILE A 78 -31.56 36.16 -4.56
C ILE A 78 -30.33 36.63 -3.75
N PRO A 79 -29.31 35.79 -3.54
CA PRO A 79 -27.99 36.26 -3.14
C PRO A 79 -27.14 36.54 -4.39
N VAL A 80 -26.55 37.73 -4.39
CA VAL A 80 -25.55 38.21 -5.34
C VAL A 80 -24.21 37.48 -5.12
N GLY A 81 -23.52 37.23 -6.25
CA GLY A 81 -22.28 36.49 -6.47
C GLY A 81 -21.23 36.38 -5.36
N ASP A 82 -20.68 35.16 -5.25
CA ASP A 82 -19.29 34.88 -4.89
C ASP A 82 -18.62 34.10 -6.05
N PRO A 83 -17.35 34.37 -6.38
CA PRO A 83 -16.67 33.77 -7.54
C PRO A 83 -16.08 32.40 -7.19
N ASN A 84 -16.30 31.44 -8.08
CA ASN A 84 -15.83 30.04 -8.10
C ASN A 84 -16.61 29.01 -7.24
N PRO A 85 -17.83 28.63 -7.68
CA PRO A 85 -18.31 27.29 -7.40
C PRO A 85 -17.51 26.28 -8.26
N CYS A 86 -17.07 25.18 -7.66
CA CYS A 86 -16.63 23.99 -8.41
C CYS A 86 -17.74 23.64 -9.41
N ILE A 87 -17.52 23.93 -10.70
CA ILE A 87 -18.51 23.64 -11.74
C ILE A 87 -18.68 22.12 -11.77
N PRO A 88 -19.87 21.57 -11.46
CA PRO A 88 -20.21 20.26 -11.98
C PRO A 88 -20.47 20.49 -13.46
N HIS A 89 -19.58 20.02 -14.34
CA HIS A 89 -19.87 20.00 -15.77
C HIS A 89 -21.26 19.37 -15.99
N PRO A 90 -22.20 20.04 -16.68
CA PRO A 90 -23.51 19.48 -16.96
C PRO A 90 -23.36 18.47 -18.10
N CYS A 91 -23.00 17.23 -17.78
CA CYS A 91 -23.26 16.11 -18.68
C CYS A 91 -24.64 15.54 -18.39
N ARG A 92 -25.69 16.37 -18.51
CA ARG A 92 -27.09 15.95 -18.35
C ARG A 92 -27.72 15.78 -19.72
N GLY A 93 -27.37 14.68 -20.39
CA GLY A 93 -27.97 14.30 -21.67
C GLY A 93 -27.15 13.29 -22.46
N SER A 94 -26.72 12.19 -21.82
CA SER A 94 -26.14 10.95 -22.42
C SER A 94 -25.29 10.12 -21.44
N GLN A 95 -25.18 10.52 -20.15
CA GLN A 95 -24.31 9.83 -19.19
C GLN A 95 -24.93 8.63 -18.47
N SER A 96 -26.24 8.40 -18.54
CA SER A 96 -26.87 7.26 -17.85
C SER A 96 -26.34 5.93 -18.41
N LEU A 97 -26.20 5.79 -19.73
CA LEU A 97 -25.76 4.52 -20.34
C LEU A 97 -24.27 4.18 -20.12
N ARG A 98 -23.39 5.17 -19.89
CA ARG A 98 -21.95 4.94 -19.67
C ARG A 98 -21.54 4.78 -18.19
N ARG A 99 -22.37 5.19 -17.23
CA ARG A 99 -22.07 5.01 -15.79
C ARG A 99 -22.25 3.56 -15.33
N PHE A 100 -23.24 2.84 -15.87
CA PHE A 100 -23.47 1.43 -15.53
C PHE A 100 -22.27 0.51 -15.85
N PRO A 101 -21.66 0.52 -17.06
CA PRO A 101 -20.51 -0.34 -17.34
C PRO A 101 -19.25 0.07 -16.58
N LEU A 102 -19.07 1.36 -16.24
CA LEU A 102 -17.90 1.81 -15.47
C LEU A 102 -17.95 1.30 -14.03
N GLN A 103 -19.12 1.40 -13.38
CA GLN A 103 -19.31 0.92 -12.01
C GLN A 103 -19.14 -0.60 -11.91
N GLU A 104 -19.62 -1.35 -12.91
CA GLU A 104 -19.42 -2.81 -12.98
C GLU A 104 -17.94 -3.19 -13.13
N VAL A 105 -17.21 -2.49 -14.00
CA VAL A 105 -15.76 -2.71 -14.18
C VAL A 105 -14.99 -2.32 -12.91
N GLU A 106 -15.30 -1.19 -12.28
CA GLU A 106 -14.69 -0.75 -11.02
C GLU A 106 -14.94 -1.76 -9.89
N ALA A 107 -16.16 -2.30 -9.79
CA ALA A 107 -16.51 -3.34 -8.84
C ALA A 107 -15.72 -4.64 -9.12
N LEU A 108 -15.67 -5.08 -10.38
CA LEU A 108 -14.94 -6.29 -10.76
C LEU A 108 -13.43 -6.18 -10.49
N VAL A 109 -12.82 -5.04 -10.82
CA VAL A 109 -11.42 -4.75 -10.53
C VAL A 109 -11.15 -4.77 -9.03
N SER A 110 -12.05 -4.19 -8.24
CA SER A 110 -11.94 -4.18 -6.77
C SER A 110 -11.99 -5.60 -6.18
N HIS A 111 -12.89 -6.46 -6.67
CA HIS A 111 -12.97 -7.86 -6.25
C HIS A 111 -11.69 -8.64 -6.61
N TRP A 112 -11.18 -8.48 -7.84
CA TRP A 112 -9.92 -9.14 -8.23
C TRP A 112 -8.73 -8.63 -7.44
N ASN A 113 -8.63 -7.32 -7.21
CA ASN A 113 -7.56 -6.74 -6.39
C ASN A 113 -7.63 -7.28 -4.95
N LEU A 114 -8.82 -7.43 -4.38
CA LEU A 114 -9.02 -8.05 -3.08
C LEU A 114 -8.54 -9.51 -3.06
N TYR A 115 -8.95 -10.32 -4.03
CA TYR A 115 -8.53 -11.73 -4.12
C TYR A 115 -7.02 -11.88 -4.31
N ILE A 116 -6.43 -11.07 -5.18
CA ILE A 116 -4.98 -11.05 -5.43
C ILE A 116 -4.23 -10.69 -4.14
N ASN A 117 -4.60 -9.59 -3.48
CA ASN A 117 -3.90 -9.15 -2.28
C ASN A 117 -4.07 -10.10 -1.09
N LEU A 118 -5.31 -10.57 -0.82
CA LEU A 118 -5.55 -11.51 0.27
C LEU A 118 -4.86 -12.86 0.01
N GLY A 119 -5.01 -13.42 -1.20
CA GLY A 119 -4.39 -14.67 -1.57
C GLY A 119 -2.87 -14.62 -1.46
N GLY A 120 -2.25 -13.55 -1.96
CA GLY A 120 -0.81 -13.31 -1.82
C GLY A 120 -0.36 -13.14 -0.37
N PHE A 121 -1.12 -12.38 0.42
CA PHE A 121 -0.80 -12.06 1.80
C PHE A 121 -0.77 -13.30 2.70
N PHE A 122 -1.81 -14.13 2.68
CA PHE A 122 -1.86 -15.33 3.52
C PHE A 122 -0.74 -16.32 3.19
N VAL A 123 -0.43 -16.48 1.90
CA VAL A 123 0.66 -17.34 1.43
C VAL A 123 2.03 -16.78 1.81
N SER A 124 2.23 -15.45 1.67
CA SER A 124 3.45 -14.77 2.10
C SER A 124 3.67 -14.87 3.61
N LEU A 125 2.62 -14.69 4.41
CA LEU A 125 2.70 -14.80 5.87
C LEU A 125 3.23 -16.16 6.34
N PHE A 126 2.72 -17.24 5.73
CA PHE A 126 3.20 -18.59 5.99
C PHE A 126 4.67 -18.76 5.55
N SER A 127 5.03 -18.24 4.39
CA SER A 127 6.38 -18.40 3.82
C SER A 127 7.43 -17.57 4.57
N VAL A 128 7.13 -16.32 4.94
CA VAL A 128 8.05 -15.41 5.64
C VAL A 128 8.50 -15.98 6.99
N THR A 129 7.58 -16.55 7.76
CA THR A 129 7.89 -17.17 9.06
C THR A 129 8.84 -18.37 8.92
N LEU A 130 8.60 -19.21 7.90
CA LEU A 130 9.44 -20.35 7.58
C LEU A 130 10.84 -19.92 7.11
N PHE A 131 10.92 -19.09 6.07
CA PHE A 131 12.20 -18.70 5.48
C PHE A 131 13.00 -17.79 6.39
N GLY A 132 12.34 -16.97 7.21
CA GLY A 132 12.99 -16.09 8.16
C GLY A 132 13.79 -16.84 9.23
N SER A 133 13.16 -17.80 9.90
CA SER A 133 13.83 -18.67 10.87
C SER A 133 14.79 -19.67 10.21
N TRP A 134 14.48 -20.15 9.01
CA TRP A 134 15.42 -20.96 8.23
C TRP A 134 16.71 -20.21 7.88
N SER A 135 16.61 -18.90 7.61
CA SER A 135 17.75 -18.05 7.29
C SER A 135 18.75 -17.92 8.45
N ASP A 136 18.30 -18.10 9.70
CA ASP A 136 19.19 -18.13 10.87
C ASP A 136 20.15 -19.34 10.85
N SER A 137 19.79 -20.42 10.16
CA SER A 137 20.57 -21.66 10.14
C SER A 137 21.37 -21.86 8.86
N VAL A 138 20.82 -21.50 7.70
CA VAL A 138 21.43 -21.76 6.38
C VAL A 138 22.23 -20.56 5.85
N GLY A 139 21.84 -19.35 6.27
CA GLY A 139 22.43 -18.09 5.81
C GLY A 139 21.39 -17.10 5.30
N ARG A 140 21.74 -15.81 5.32
CA ARG A 140 20.89 -14.70 4.85
C ARG A 140 20.85 -14.58 3.33
N ARG A 141 21.90 -15.01 2.63
CA ARG A 141 21.96 -14.85 1.16
C ARG A 141 20.85 -15.64 0.44
N PRO A 142 20.60 -16.93 0.71
CA PRO A 142 19.47 -17.65 0.11
C PRO A 142 18.11 -17.03 0.43
N ALA A 143 17.95 -16.47 1.64
CA ALA A 143 16.71 -15.83 2.07
C ALA A 143 16.42 -14.50 1.36
N LEU A 144 17.43 -13.85 0.78
CA LEU A 144 17.26 -12.67 -0.10
C LEU A 144 17.05 -13.05 -1.56
N ILE A 145 17.75 -14.09 -2.05
CA ILE A 145 17.66 -14.53 -3.45
C ILE A 145 16.27 -15.09 -3.76
N LEU A 146 15.72 -15.93 -2.87
CA LEU A 146 14.46 -16.63 -3.09
C LEU A 146 13.26 -15.68 -3.34
N PRO A 147 12.96 -14.70 -2.46
CA PRO A 147 11.85 -13.78 -2.69
C PRO A 147 12.11 -12.80 -3.85
N ALA A 148 13.36 -12.38 -4.08
CA ALA A 148 13.69 -11.54 -5.22
C ALA A 148 13.43 -12.26 -6.56
N ALA A 149 13.82 -13.53 -6.65
CA ALA A 149 13.53 -14.39 -7.80
C ALA A 149 12.02 -14.61 -7.97
N GLY A 150 11.28 -14.79 -6.87
CA GLY A 150 9.83 -14.90 -6.89
C GLY A 150 9.11 -13.64 -7.40
N MET A 151 9.59 -12.45 -7.01
CA MET A 151 9.09 -11.18 -7.56
C MET A 151 9.41 -11.01 -9.04
N ALA A 152 10.60 -11.44 -9.49
CA ALA A 152 10.94 -11.46 -10.92
C ALA A 152 10.03 -12.43 -11.69
N LEU A 153 9.74 -13.61 -11.13
CA LEU A 153 8.81 -14.56 -11.72
C LEU A 153 7.39 -14.00 -11.80
N GLN A 154 6.90 -13.36 -10.73
CA GLN A 154 5.60 -12.71 -10.72
C GLN A 154 5.48 -11.64 -11.79
N THR A 155 6.46 -10.73 -11.88
CA THR A 155 6.46 -9.67 -12.89
C THR A 155 6.56 -10.21 -14.32
N ALA A 156 7.29 -11.31 -14.54
CA ALA A 156 7.30 -12.02 -15.81
C ALA A 156 5.92 -12.61 -16.17
N ILE A 157 5.24 -13.24 -15.21
CA ILE A 157 3.87 -13.74 -15.41
C ILE A 157 2.92 -12.59 -15.74
N TYR A 158 3.07 -11.45 -15.06
CA TYR A 158 2.23 -10.27 -15.31
C TYR A 158 2.45 -9.73 -16.72
N LEU A 159 3.71 -9.66 -17.18
CA LEU A 159 4.04 -9.31 -18.56
C LEU A 159 3.41 -10.29 -19.56
N LEU A 160 3.50 -11.60 -19.31
CA LEU A 160 2.89 -12.62 -20.16
C LEU A 160 1.36 -12.45 -20.25
N VAL A 161 0.70 -12.20 -19.12
CA VAL A 161 -0.75 -11.97 -19.05
C VAL A 161 -1.14 -10.74 -19.85
N MET A 162 -0.36 -9.66 -19.78
CA MET A 162 -0.63 -8.43 -20.54
C MET A 162 -0.41 -8.61 -22.05
N TYR A 163 0.63 -9.32 -22.49
CA TYR A 163 0.89 -9.53 -23.93
C TYR A 163 -0.06 -10.53 -24.58
N LEU A 164 -0.46 -11.57 -23.85
CA LEU A 164 -1.38 -12.60 -24.34
C LEU A 164 -2.85 -12.27 -24.04
N GLU A 165 -3.13 -11.10 -23.45
CA GLU A 165 -4.47 -10.64 -23.05
C GLU A 165 -5.25 -11.71 -22.25
N LEU A 166 -4.54 -12.43 -21.36
CA LEU A 166 -5.11 -13.52 -20.59
C LEU A 166 -6.06 -13.01 -19.50
N HIS A 167 -6.92 -13.90 -19.02
CA HIS A 167 -7.87 -13.60 -17.96
C HIS A 167 -7.17 -13.09 -16.67
N VAL A 168 -7.76 -12.08 -16.01
CA VAL A 168 -7.20 -11.42 -14.81
C VAL A 168 -6.84 -12.39 -13.68
N ALA A 169 -7.49 -13.56 -13.63
CA ALA A 169 -7.17 -14.64 -12.70
C ALA A 169 -5.69 -15.08 -12.73
N PHE A 170 -4.98 -14.95 -13.85
CA PHE A 170 -3.56 -15.31 -13.91
C PHE A 170 -2.64 -14.34 -13.15
N PHE A 171 -3.10 -13.12 -12.82
CA PHE A 171 -2.37 -12.25 -11.88
C PHE A 171 -2.36 -12.84 -10.46
N LEU A 172 -3.45 -13.50 -10.05
CA LEU A 172 -3.50 -14.22 -8.77
C LEU A 172 -2.46 -15.35 -8.73
N LEU A 173 -2.28 -16.08 -9.83
CA LEU A 173 -1.27 -17.12 -9.93
C LEU A 173 0.15 -16.56 -9.70
N GLY A 174 0.51 -15.47 -10.40
CA GLY A 174 1.81 -14.82 -10.20
C GLY A 174 2.00 -14.33 -8.76
N ARG A 175 0.93 -13.81 -8.15
CA ARG A 175 0.94 -13.34 -6.76
C ARG A 175 1.12 -14.45 -5.73
N ILE A 176 0.47 -15.60 -5.92
CA ILE A 176 0.62 -16.79 -5.07
C ILE A 176 2.04 -17.35 -5.18
N LEU A 177 2.60 -17.43 -6.40
CA LEU A 177 3.96 -17.92 -6.62
C LEU A 177 5.01 -17.03 -5.94
N SER A 178 4.90 -15.70 -6.06
CA SER A 178 5.75 -14.78 -5.27
C SER A 178 5.50 -14.94 -3.77
N GLY A 179 4.25 -15.08 -3.34
CA GLY A 179 3.88 -15.32 -1.95
C GLY A 179 4.57 -16.56 -1.37
N LEU A 180 4.63 -17.67 -2.10
CA LEU A 180 5.31 -18.91 -1.70
C LEU A 180 6.81 -18.75 -1.50
N THR A 181 7.42 -17.74 -2.13
CA THR A 181 8.84 -17.41 -1.95
C THR A 181 9.08 -16.37 -0.86
N GLY A 182 8.03 -15.85 -0.21
CA GLY A 182 8.09 -14.87 0.87
C GLY A 182 7.76 -13.43 0.46
N ASP A 183 7.83 -13.11 -0.83
CA ASP A 183 7.48 -11.79 -1.39
C ASP A 183 8.28 -10.62 -0.76
N TYR A 184 7.84 -9.38 -0.96
CA TYR A 184 8.43 -8.17 -0.40
C TYR A 184 8.71 -8.23 1.11
N ASN A 185 7.83 -8.87 1.89
CA ASN A 185 7.97 -9.00 3.34
C ASN A 185 9.23 -9.79 3.75
N LEU A 186 9.57 -10.86 3.02
CA LEU A 186 10.78 -11.63 3.31
C LEU A 186 12.05 -10.88 2.91
N ILE A 187 12.00 -10.07 1.85
CA ILE A 187 13.12 -9.19 1.47
C ILE A 187 13.40 -8.21 2.60
N LEU A 188 12.36 -7.54 3.13
CA LEU A 188 12.51 -6.63 4.27
C LEU A 188 13.07 -7.35 5.49
N ALA A 189 12.49 -8.48 5.88
CA ALA A 189 12.96 -9.27 7.03
C ALA A 189 14.43 -9.68 6.87
N SER A 190 14.82 -10.11 5.68
CA SER A 190 16.19 -10.56 5.39
C SER A 190 17.18 -9.39 5.33
N CYS A 191 16.79 -8.23 4.79
CA CYS A 191 17.61 -7.02 4.79
C CYS A 191 17.84 -6.50 6.21
N PHE A 192 16.79 -6.43 7.04
CA PHE A 192 16.91 -5.95 8.42
C PHE A 192 17.72 -6.91 9.30
N SER A 193 17.52 -8.22 9.15
CA SER A 193 18.35 -9.22 9.85
C SER A 193 19.80 -9.17 9.38
N TYR A 194 20.08 -9.04 8.09
CA TYR A 194 21.43 -8.87 7.57
C TYR A 194 22.13 -7.62 8.12
N VAL A 195 21.42 -6.49 8.21
CA VAL A 195 21.94 -5.28 8.83
C VAL A 195 22.17 -5.49 10.32
N ALA A 196 21.28 -6.18 11.04
CA ALA A 196 21.47 -6.49 12.45
C ALA A 196 22.70 -7.37 12.70
N ASP A 197 22.97 -8.34 11.83
CA ASP A 197 24.13 -9.24 11.91
C ASP A 197 25.47 -8.52 11.62
N THR A 198 25.47 -7.55 10.69
CA THR A 198 26.69 -6.87 10.23
C THR A 198 26.97 -5.53 10.92
N SER A 199 26.09 -5.10 11.81
CA SER A 199 26.18 -3.80 12.48
C SER A 199 26.46 -3.92 13.97
N GLU A 200 27.29 -3.00 14.45
CA GLU A 200 27.46 -2.79 15.88
C GLU A 200 26.17 -2.27 16.51
N ARG A 201 25.94 -2.60 17.79
CA ARG A 201 24.72 -2.22 18.54
C ARG A 201 24.44 -0.71 18.48
N ARG A 202 25.46 0.16 18.50
CA ARG A 202 25.28 1.62 18.45
C ARG A 202 24.90 2.12 17.05
N ALA A 203 25.50 1.56 16.00
CA ALA A 203 25.30 1.99 14.62
C ALA A 203 24.06 1.36 13.95
N ARG A 204 23.49 0.30 14.55
CA ARG A 204 22.35 -0.45 14.01
C ARG A 204 21.14 0.43 13.68
N THR A 205 20.78 1.35 14.57
CA THR A 205 19.64 2.25 14.40
C THR A 205 19.76 3.11 13.12
N VAL A 206 20.95 3.68 12.88
CA VAL A 206 21.22 4.49 11.69
C VAL A 206 21.18 3.65 10.42
N ARG A 207 21.76 2.44 10.44
CA ARG A 207 21.76 1.56 9.27
C ARG A 207 20.36 1.07 8.89
N VAL A 208 19.51 0.79 9.88
CA VAL A 208 18.09 0.48 9.65
C VAL A 208 17.35 1.69 9.07
N ALA A 209 17.61 2.90 9.58
CA ALA A 209 17.02 4.12 9.03
C ALA A 209 17.47 4.41 7.58
N ILE A 210 18.71 4.08 7.22
CA ILE A 210 19.19 4.17 5.83
C ILE A 210 18.38 3.24 4.91
N LEU A 211 18.10 2.00 5.34
CA LEU A 211 17.26 1.09 4.56
C LEU A 211 15.84 1.66 4.34
N GLU A 212 15.24 2.25 5.38
CA GLU A 212 13.92 2.89 5.23
C GLU A 212 13.95 4.13 4.35
N ALA A 213 15.02 4.94 4.41
CA ALA A 213 15.21 6.06 3.51
C ALA A 213 15.33 5.62 2.03
N CYS A 214 15.93 4.46 1.76
CA CYS A 214 15.94 3.86 0.42
C CYS A 214 14.52 3.50 -0.05
N LEU A 215 13.65 3.01 0.84
CA LEU A 215 12.25 2.75 0.50
C LEU A 215 11.48 4.05 0.23
N GLY A 216 11.70 5.08 1.06
CA GLY A 216 11.08 6.39 0.88
C GLY A 216 11.49 7.09 -0.40
N THR A 217 12.79 7.08 -0.74
CA THR A 217 13.31 7.62 -2.01
C THR A 217 12.73 6.90 -3.21
N ALA A 218 12.67 5.56 -3.19
CA ALA A 218 12.04 4.78 -4.25
C ALA A 218 10.55 5.15 -4.42
N GLY A 219 9.80 5.26 -3.31
CA GLY A 219 8.39 5.69 -3.33
C GLY A 219 8.20 7.11 -3.86
N MET A 220 9.09 8.04 -3.49
CA MET A 220 9.07 9.42 -3.98
C MET A 220 9.29 9.49 -5.49
N VAL A 221 10.32 8.82 -6.01
CA VAL A 221 10.63 8.76 -7.45
C VAL A 221 9.48 8.10 -8.21
N ALA A 222 8.91 7.01 -7.69
CA ALA A 222 7.77 6.33 -8.28
C ALA A 222 6.51 7.20 -8.32
N SER A 223 6.26 8.01 -7.28
CA SER A 223 5.08 8.88 -7.20
C SER A 223 5.14 10.03 -8.21
N ILE A 224 6.31 10.68 -8.35
CA ILE A 224 6.51 11.79 -9.29
C ILE A 224 6.52 11.29 -10.74
N GLY A 225 7.28 10.22 -11.01
CA GLY A 225 7.49 9.73 -12.38
C GLY A 225 6.39 8.80 -12.91
N GLY A 226 5.78 7.98 -12.04
CA GLY A 226 4.93 6.87 -12.46
C GLY A 226 3.62 7.30 -13.15
N GLY A 227 3.05 8.45 -12.77
CA GLY A 227 1.86 8.99 -13.41
C GLY A 227 2.11 9.42 -14.85
N GLN A 228 3.14 10.25 -15.07
CA GLN A 228 3.49 10.76 -16.39
C GLN A 228 4.01 9.66 -17.31
N TRP A 229 4.78 8.71 -16.76
CA TRP A 229 5.27 7.56 -17.52
C TRP A 229 4.10 6.71 -18.07
N ARG A 230 3.12 6.37 -17.23
CA ARG A 230 1.95 5.59 -17.67
C ARG A 230 1.13 6.32 -18.74
N LYS A 231 1.01 7.64 -18.66
CA LYS A 231 0.34 8.47 -19.68
C LYS A 231 1.09 8.47 -21.01
N ALA A 232 2.43 8.54 -20.97
CA ALA A 232 3.26 8.68 -22.17
C ALA A 232 3.54 7.35 -22.90
N GLN A 233 3.76 6.26 -22.16
CA GLN A 233 4.21 4.97 -22.71
C GLN A 233 3.31 3.78 -22.37
N GLY A 234 2.14 4.04 -21.77
CA GLY A 234 1.22 2.99 -21.34
C GLY A 234 1.70 2.20 -20.11
N TYR A 235 1.02 1.09 -19.83
CA TYR A 235 1.21 0.32 -18.59
C TYR A 235 2.30 -0.75 -18.68
N ILE A 236 2.66 -1.22 -19.88
CA ILE A 236 3.56 -2.37 -20.08
C ILE A 236 5.02 -2.03 -19.72
N ASN A 237 5.51 -0.84 -20.10
CA ASN A 237 6.90 -0.44 -19.89
C ASN A 237 7.31 -0.39 -18.40
N PRO A 238 6.49 0.16 -17.48
CA PRO A 238 6.75 0.06 -16.04
C PRO A 238 6.94 -1.37 -15.52
N PHE A 239 6.21 -2.36 -16.05
CA PHE A 239 6.37 -3.76 -15.64
C PHE A 239 7.68 -4.37 -16.14
N TRP A 240 8.18 -3.95 -17.31
CA TRP A 240 9.52 -4.32 -17.76
C TRP A 240 10.62 -3.76 -16.86
N LEU A 241 10.49 -2.52 -16.42
CA LEU A 241 11.41 -1.95 -15.43
C LEU A 241 11.36 -2.76 -14.12
N ALA A 242 10.17 -3.10 -13.63
CA ALA A 242 10.00 -3.90 -12.43
C ALA A 242 10.67 -5.28 -12.57
N PHE A 243 10.46 -5.97 -13.71
CA PHE A 243 11.10 -7.25 -13.99
C PHE A 243 12.63 -7.12 -14.03
N ALA A 244 13.16 -6.15 -14.77
CA ALA A 244 14.60 -5.92 -14.87
C ALA A 244 15.22 -5.57 -13.51
N ALA A 245 14.55 -4.74 -12.70
CA ALA A 245 15.00 -4.38 -11.37
C ALA A 245 14.98 -5.57 -10.40
N SER A 246 13.92 -6.38 -10.39
CA SER A 246 13.85 -7.59 -9.58
C SER A 246 14.90 -8.62 -10.01
N LEU A 247 15.10 -8.82 -11.30
CA LEU A 247 16.13 -9.72 -11.82
C LEU A 247 17.54 -9.22 -11.45
N ALA A 248 17.81 -7.93 -11.60
CA ALA A 248 19.09 -7.33 -11.19
C ALA A 248 19.32 -7.49 -9.68
N ALA A 249 18.28 -7.31 -8.85
CA ALA A 249 18.37 -7.55 -7.41
C ALA A 249 18.67 -9.02 -7.08
N THR A 250 18.03 -9.96 -7.78
CA THR A 250 18.32 -11.40 -7.65
C THR A 250 19.76 -11.71 -8.02
N LEU A 251 20.25 -11.21 -9.16
CA LEU A 251 21.63 -11.43 -9.62
C LEU A 251 22.63 -10.79 -8.65
N TYR A 252 22.35 -9.59 -8.14
CA TYR A 252 23.18 -8.93 -7.15
C TYR A 252 23.28 -9.74 -5.85
N ALA A 253 22.15 -10.19 -5.31
CA ALA A 253 22.11 -11.06 -4.14
C ALA A 253 22.81 -12.41 -4.41
N ALA A 254 22.68 -12.92 -5.63
CA ALA A 254 23.27 -14.19 -6.04
C ALA A 254 24.77 -14.13 -6.28
N PHE A 255 25.37 -13.02 -6.71
CA PHE A 255 26.81 -12.99 -7.06
C PHE A 255 27.66 -12.11 -6.15
N PHE A 256 27.13 -10.99 -5.66
CA PHE A 256 27.91 -9.96 -4.97
C PHE A 256 27.70 -9.96 -3.46
N LEU A 257 26.52 -10.40 -2.98
CA LEU A 257 26.23 -10.37 -1.56
C LEU A 257 27.04 -11.41 -0.79
N ARG A 258 27.79 -10.95 0.22
CA ARG A 258 28.53 -11.81 1.13
C ARG A 258 27.61 -12.35 2.22
N GLU A 259 27.80 -13.62 2.58
CA GLU A 259 27.04 -14.26 3.66
C GLU A 259 27.40 -13.66 5.02
N SER A 260 26.39 -13.33 5.85
CA SER A 260 26.60 -12.78 7.20
C SER A 260 26.69 -13.88 8.26
N VAL A 261 26.00 -15.00 8.06
CA VAL A 261 25.95 -16.10 9.05
C VAL A 261 27.22 -16.95 8.95
N LYS A 262 28.09 -16.82 9.95
CA LYS A 262 29.39 -17.51 10.01
C LYS A 262 29.27 -19.01 10.35
N GLN A 263 28.29 -19.39 11.16
CA GLN A 263 28.08 -20.77 11.59
C GLN A 263 26.81 -21.35 10.97
N LYS A 264 26.98 -22.18 9.94
CA LYS A 264 25.87 -22.89 9.30
C LYS A 264 25.47 -24.10 10.14
N LYS A 265 24.17 -24.24 10.42
CA LYS A 265 23.59 -25.43 11.04
C LYS A 265 22.78 -26.18 9.98
N ALA A 266 22.83 -27.52 10.01
CA ALA A 266 21.99 -28.34 9.14
C ALA A 266 20.52 -28.17 9.56
N ALA A 267 19.77 -27.33 8.86
CA ALA A 267 18.36 -27.11 9.09
C ALA A 267 17.53 -27.60 7.90
N LYS A 268 16.48 -28.36 8.19
CA LYS A 268 15.48 -28.75 7.20
C LYS A 268 14.48 -27.60 6.99
N LEU A 269 14.16 -27.28 5.75
CA LEU A 269 13.25 -26.19 5.33
C LEU A 269 11.84 -26.32 5.91
N PHE A 270 11.29 -27.54 5.94
CA PHE A 270 9.93 -27.82 6.40
C PHE A 270 9.92 -28.51 7.76
N THR A 271 10.25 -27.78 8.81
CA THR A 271 10.14 -28.28 10.19
C THR A 271 9.30 -27.32 11.03
N LEU A 272 8.34 -27.84 11.79
CA LEU A 272 7.55 -27.07 12.78
C LEU A 272 8.43 -26.39 13.86
N SER A 273 9.72 -26.74 13.94
CA SER A 273 10.71 -26.06 14.80
C SER A 273 10.81 -24.56 14.51
N HIS A 274 10.56 -24.15 13.27
CA HIS A 274 10.63 -22.77 12.79
C HIS A 274 9.51 -21.90 13.38
N TYR A 275 8.27 -22.42 13.42
CA TYR A 275 7.17 -21.78 14.14
C TYR A 275 7.38 -21.82 15.66
N LYS A 276 7.94 -22.93 16.16
CA LYS A 276 8.29 -23.05 17.58
C LYS A 276 9.38 -22.04 17.97
N ALA A 277 10.25 -21.61 17.05
CA ALA A 277 11.25 -20.58 17.31
C ALA A 277 10.60 -19.20 17.54
N VAL A 278 9.62 -18.82 16.72
CA VAL A 278 8.83 -17.59 16.92
C VAL A 278 8.03 -17.67 18.22
N TYR A 279 7.38 -18.80 18.50
CA TYR A 279 6.68 -18.99 19.78
C TYR A 279 7.65 -18.93 20.96
N ARG A 280 8.83 -19.57 20.86
CA ARG A 280 9.88 -19.53 21.87
C ARG A 280 10.40 -18.12 22.10
N LEU A 281 10.45 -17.27 21.07
CA LEU A 281 10.85 -15.87 21.20
C LEU A 281 9.98 -15.11 22.21
N TYR A 282 8.67 -15.37 22.19
CA TYR A 282 7.71 -14.73 23.10
C TYR A 282 7.45 -15.54 24.39
N ALA A 283 7.51 -16.88 24.35
CA ALA A 283 7.00 -17.76 25.43
C ALA A 283 8.04 -18.64 26.18
N ALA A 284 9.31 -18.72 25.78
CA ALA A 284 10.31 -19.47 26.57
C ALA A 284 10.58 -18.88 27.96
N PRO A 285 10.80 -19.72 28.98
CA PRO A 285 10.97 -19.29 30.37
C PRO A 285 12.36 -18.74 30.73
N GLU A 286 13.39 -18.90 29.90
CA GLU A 286 14.80 -18.61 30.30
C GLU A 286 15.13 -17.13 30.55
N HIS A 287 14.33 -16.16 30.08
CA HIS A 287 14.58 -14.72 30.28
C HIS A 287 13.28 -13.90 30.45
N LEU A 288 12.51 -14.14 31.51
CA LEU A 288 11.23 -13.46 31.77
C LEU A 288 11.33 -11.91 31.82
N SER A 289 12.43 -11.34 32.33
CA SER A 289 12.58 -9.89 32.56
C SER A 289 12.73 -9.04 31.29
N SER A 290 13.15 -9.63 30.16
CA SER A 290 13.36 -8.94 28.88
C SER A 290 12.18 -9.06 27.92
N ARG A 291 11.33 -10.09 28.10
CA ARG A 291 10.28 -10.47 27.13
C ARG A 291 9.06 -9.56 27.15
N TRP A 292 8.69 -9.04 28.31
CA TRP A 292 7.61 -8.05 28.38
C TRP A 292 7.99 -6.78 27.62
N LYS A 293 9.28 -6.37 27.65
CA LYS A 293 9.79 -5.27 26.81
C LYS A 293 9.64 -5.61 25.33
N LEU A 294 10.01 -6.83 24.92
CA LEU A 294 9.86 -7.29 23.54
C LEU A 294 8.39 -7.25 23.09
N ALA A 295 7.46 -7.71 23.94
CA ALA A 295 6.02 -7.67 23.67
C ALA A 295 5.50 -6.24 23.55
N LEU A 296 5.88 -5.34 24.47
CA LEU A 296 5.48 -3.93 24.43
C LEU A 296 6.07 -3.18 23.23
N TYR A 297 7.34 -3.38 22.89
CA TYR A 297 7.92 -2.80 21.67
C TYR A 297 7.25 -3.34 20.41
N SER A 298 6.88 -4.63 20.38
CA SER A 298 6.14 -5.22 19.26
C SER A 298 4.73 -4.61 19.14
N LEU A 299 4.04 -4.39 20.27
CA LEU A 299 2.74 -3.71 20.30
C LEU A 299 2.85 -2.25 19.86
N ALA A 300 3.84 -1.51 20.37
CA ALA A 300 4.08 -0.13 19.98
C ALA A 300 4.37 -0.03 18.47
N PHE A 301 5.22 -0.93 17.94
CA PHE A 301 5.49 -1.05 16.52
C PHE A 301 4.22 -1.31 15.72
N PHE A 302 3.38 -2.26 16.15
CA PHE A 302 2.11 -2.58 15.50
C PHE A 302 1.19 -1.35 15.41
N LEU A 303 1.02 -0.60 16.51
CA LEU A 303 0.17 0.59 16.53
C LEU A 303 0.70 1.69 15.61
N ILE A 304 2.00 1.98 15.68
CA ILE A 304 2.65 3.00 14.85
C ILE A 304 2.50 2.67 13.37
N VAL A 305 2.81 1.42 12.98
CA VAL A 305 2.77 1.00 11.58
C VAL A 305 1.32 0.95 11.05
N THR A 306 0.36 0.53 11.88
CA THR A 306 -1.07 0.55 11.53
C THR A 306 -1.54 1.97 11.23
N VAL A 307 -1.19 2.96 12.07
CA VAL A 307 -1.55 4.36 11.82
C VAL A 307 -0.87 4.89 10.56
N HIS A 308 0.40 4.54 10.31
CA HIS A 308 1.10 4.97 9.10
C HIS A 308 0.48 4.41 7.82
N PHE A 309 0.14 3.12 7.76
CA PHE A 309 -0.56 2.55 6.60
C PHE A 309 -1.95 3.17 6.45
N GLY A 310 -2.70 3.30 7.54
CA GLY A 310 -4.07 3.81 7.51
C GLY A 310 -4.15 5.27 7.06
N ALA A 311 -3.22 6.11 7.52
CA ALA A 311 -3.12 7.49 7.06
C ALA A 311 -2.73 7.57 5.58
N LYS A 312 -1.77 6.77 5.12
CA LYS A 312 -1.33 6.75 3.71
C LYS A 312 -2.43 6.30 2.75
N ASP A 313 -3.23 5.30 3.14
CA ASP A 313 -4.37 4.83 2.34
C ASP A 313 -5.40 5.95 2.11
N LEU A 314 -5.53 6.87 3.06
CA LEU A 314 -6.53 7.95 3.00
C LEU A 314 -6.01 9.27 2.44
N TYR A 315 -4.70 9.53 2.35
CA TYR A 315 -4.17 10.83 1.90
C TYR A 315 -4.75 11.25 0.56
N VAL A 316 -4.62 10.40 -0.47
CA VAL A 316 -5.14 10.71 -1.81
C VAL A 316 -6.65 10.92 -1.80
N LEU A 317 -7.40 10.09 -1.06
CA LEU A 317 -8.86 10.21 -0.98
C LEU A 317 -9.28 11.51 -0.27
N TYR A 318 -8.53 11.92 0.74
CA TYR A 318 -8.75 13.16 1.47
C TYR A 318 -8.44 14.39 0.61
N GLU A 319 -7.32 14.38 -0.12
CA GLU A 319 -6.88 15.44 -1.03
C GLU A 319 -7.83 15.67 -2.22
N LEU A 320 -8.38 14.59 -2.78
CA LEU A 320 -9.37 14.66 -3.86
C LEU A 320 -10.73 15.19 -3.38
N GLY A 321 -10.99 15.15 -2.07
CA GLY A 321 -12.24 15.56 -1.46
C GLY A 321 -12.39 17.07 -1.29
N PHE A 322 -13.63 17.58 -1.35
CA PHE A 322 -13.97 18.94 -0.93
C PHE A 322 -13.58 19.20 0.55
N PRO A 323 -12.92 20.31 0.92
CA PRO A 323 -12.68 21.53 0.15
C PRO A 323 -11.38 21.57 -0.68
N LEU A 324 -10.48 20.58 -0.56
CA LEU A 324 -9.17 20.61 -1.20
C LEU A 324 -9.25 20.44 -2.72
N CYS A 325 -10.04 19.46 -3.20
CA CYS A 325 -10.27 19.20 -4.62
C CYS A 325 -8.99 19.21 -5.48
N TRP A 326 -7.94 18.52 -5.02
CA TRP A 326 -6.64 18.54 -5.71
C TRP A 326 -6.68 17.87 -7.08
N ALA A 327 -6.04 18.50 -8.07
CA ALA A 327 -5.77 17.87 -9.35
C ALA A 327 -4.66 16.81 -9.22
N SER A 328 -4.55 15.92 -10.21
CA SER A 328 -3.58 14.80 -10.18
C SER A 328 -2.12 15.24 -9.97
N ASP A 329 -1.77 16.43 -10.44
CA ASP A 329 -0.41 16.95 -10.32
C ASP A 329 -0.10 17.36 -8.87
N LEU A 330 -1.07 17.96 -8.18
CA LEU A 330 -0.93 18.37 -6.79
C LEU A 330 -0.93 17.18 -5.83
N VAL A 331 -1.75 16.16 -6.10
CA VAL A 331 -1.71 14.85 -5.41
C VAL A 331 -0.34 14.19 -5.55
N GLY A 332 0.28 14.31 -6.74
CA GLY A 332 1.65 13.85 -6.97
C GLY A 332 2.67 14.54 -6.06
N TYR A 333 2.57 15.87 -5.92
CA TYR A 333 3.42 16.64 -5.00
C TYR A 333 3.15 16.32 -3.52
N GLY A 334 1.89 16.11 -3.13
CA GLY A 334 1.53 15.67 -1.77
C GLY A 334 2.11 14.30 -1.43
N SER A 335 1.98 13.35 -2.35
CA SER A 335 2.58 12.02 -2.23
C SER A 335 4.10 12.10 -2.11
N ALA A 336 4.76 12.93 -2.93
CA ALA A 336 6.19 13.17 -2.84
C ALA A 336 6.60 13.77 -1.49
N ALA A 337 5.85 14.76 -0.98
CA ALA A 337 6.08 15.35 0.34
C ALA A 337 5.93 14.32 1.47
N SER A 338 4.95 13.42 1.38
CA SER A 338 4.79 12.32 2.34
C SER A 338 5.99 11.36 2.33
N TYR A 339 6.51 11.00 1.16
CA TYR A 339 7.71 10.15 1.06
C TYR A 339 9.00 10.87 1.47
N LEU A 340 9.07 12.20 1.33
CA LEU A 340 10.20 13.00 1.80
C LEU A 340 10.43 12.85 3.31
N ALA A 341 9.36 12.55 4.08
CA ALA A 341 9.43 12.30 5.51
C ALA A 341 10.43 11.19 5.88
N TYR A 342 10.67 10.20 5.01
CA TYR A 342 11.67 9.14 5.24
C TYR A 342 13.11 9.69 5.21
N LEU A 343 13.41 10.57 4.26
CA LEU A 343 14.73 11.21 4.14
C LEU A 343 14.96 12.21 5.27
N SER A 344 13.98 13.06 5.55
CA SER A 344 14.07 14.02 6.64
C SER A 344 14.16 13.34 8.00
N SER A 345 13.48 12.20 8.20
CA SER A 345 13.58 11.41 9.43
C SER A 345 14.96 10.78 9.58
N LEU A 346 15.61 10.32 8.50
CA LEU A 346 17.00 9.84 8.56
C LEU A 346 17.96 10.96 8.96
N ALA A 347 17.85 12.13 8.32
CA ALA A 347 18.67 13.30 8.64
C ALA A 347 18.44 13.77 10.09
N GLY A 348 17.17 13.84 10.50
CA GLY A 348 16.76 14.22 11.84
C GLY A 348 17.22 13.23 12.91
N LEU A 349 17.07 11.93 12.66
CA LEU A 349 17.61 10.87 13.52
C LEU A 349 19.12 11.04 13.72
N ARG A 350 19.87 11.23 12.62
CA ARG A 350 21.32 11.37 12.69
C ARG A 350 21.75 12.61 13.45
N LEU A 351 21.05 13.73 13.27
CA LEU A 351 21.31 15.00 13.95
C LEU A 351 20.98 14.90 15.44
N LEU A 352 19.79 14.39 15.78
CA LEU A 352 19.34 14.28 17.16
C LEU A 352 20.15 13.26 17.97
N GLN A 353 20.63 12.17 17.35
CA GLN A 353 21.53 11.21 17.99
C GLN A 353 22.90 11.77 18.40
N LEU A 354 23.26 12.98 17.94
CA LEU A 354 24.47 13.66 18.43
C LEU A 354 24.29 14.17 19.86
N CYS A 355 23.06 14.51 20.24
CA CYS A 355 22.74 15.15 21.51
C CYS A 355 21.86 14.28 22.43
N LEU A 356 21.11 13.33 21.86
CA LEU A 356 20.06 12.57 22.55
C LEU A 356 20.25 11.06 22.36
N GLU A 357 19.78 10.29 23.33
CA GLU A 357 19.70 8.84 23.21
C GLU A 357 18.58 8.40 22.25
N ASP A 358 18.73 7.21 21.65
CA ASP A 358 17.78 6.62 20.70
C ASP A 358 16.31 6.73 21.15
N THR A 359 16.02 6.52 22.43
CA THR A 359 14.65 6.52 22.97
C THR A 359 13.99 7.90 22.88
N TRP A 360 14.72 8.97 23.23
CA TRP A 360 14.22 10.34 23.12
C TRP A 360 13.97 10.75 21.66
N VAL A 361 14.80 10.25 20.74
CA VAL A 361 14.58 10.52 19.30
C VAL A 361 13.28 9.87 18.81
N ALA A 362 12.96 8.66 19.30
CA ALA A 362 11.67 8.04 18.99
C ALA A 362 10.48 8.81 19.56
N GLU A 363 10.57 9.32 20.80
CA GLU A 363 9.52 10.17 21.39
C GLU A 363 9.29 11.45 20.59
N ILE A 364 10.36 12.16 20.22
CA ILE A 364 10.27 13.37 19.38
C ILE A 364 9.64 13.03 18.03
N GLY A 365 10.01 11.90 17.42
CA GLY A 365 9.39 11.40 16.19
C GLY A 365 7.89 11.12 16.34
N LEU A 366 7.45 10.54 17.47
CA LEU A 366 6.04 10.31 17.76
C LEU A 366 5.27 11.60 17.98
N ILE A 367 5.84 12.57 18.70
CA ILE A 367 5.23 13.89 18.91
C ILE A 367 5.05 14.61 17.57
N SER A 368 6.07 14.58 16.70
CA SER A 368 6.01 15.10 15.33
C SER A 368 4.90 14.40 14.52
N ASN A 369 4.76 13.08 14.66
CA ASN A 369 3.72 12.32 13.99
C ASN A 369 2.30 12.72 14.46
N ILE A 370 2.09 12.78 15.78
CA ILE A 370 0.82 13.18 16.40
C ILE A 370 0.46 14.61 15.98
N ALA A 371 1.38 15.56 16.10
CA ALA A 371 1.16 16.96 15.71
C ALA A 371 0.82 17.08 14.21
N GLY A 372 1.54 16.34 13.36
CA GLY A 372 1.30 16.34 11.91
C GLY A 372 -0.08 15.79 11.55
N LEU A 373 -0.48 14.66 12.14
CA LEU A 373 -1.82 14.08 11.94
C LEU A 373 -2.95 14.98 12.47
N LEU A 374 -2.72 15.68 13.59
CA LEU A 374 -3.68 16.66 14.10
C LEU A 374 -3.87 17.81 13.10
N VAL A 375 -2.78 18.36 12.56
CA VAL A 375 -2.87 19.43 11.56
C VAL A 375 -3.55 18.95 10.28
N ILE A 376 -3.22 17.74 9.80
CA ILE A 376 -3.87 17.13 8.63
C ILE A 376 -5.36 16.88 8.89
N SER A 377 -5.75 16.49 10.11
CA SER A 377 -7.17 16.26 10.44
C SER A 377 -8.04 17.51 10.28
N LEU A 378 -7.44 18.70 10.42
CA LEU A 378 -8.09 20.00 10.31
C LEU A 378 -7.83 20.67 8.94
N ALA A 379 -7.17 19.99 8.00
CA ALA A 379 -6.72 20.60 6.76
C ALA A 379 -7.88 20.90 5.80
N THR A 380 -8.32 22.16 5.80
CA THR A 380 -9.32 22.68 4.86
C THR A 380 -8.71 23.42 3.67
N THR A 381 -7.40 23.68 3.69
CA THR A 381 -6.69 24.41 2.65
C THR A 381 -5.40 23.70 2.26
N THR A 382 -4.98 23.86 1.00
CA THR A 382 -3.74 23.27 0.47
C THR A 382 -2.50 23.60 1.31
N PRO A 383 -2.26 24.86 1.74
CA PRO A 383 -1.10 25.17 2.57
C PRO A 383 -1.12 24.49 3.94
N LEU A 384 -2.31 24.31 4.54
CA LEU A 384 -2.45 23.62 5.81
C LEU A 384 -2.11 22.13 5.68
N MET A 385 -2.48 21.49 4.56
CA MET A 385 -2.08 20.12 4.25
C MET A 385 -0.55 19.98 4.12
N PHE A 386 0.09 20.88 3.36
CA PHE A 386 1.56 20.90 3.24
C PHE A 386 2.27 21.23 4.56
N THR A 387 1.66 22.06 5.41
CA THR A 387 2.15 22.31 6.78
C THR A 387 2.10 21.02 7.59
N GLY A 388 1.03 20.23 7.46
CA GLY A 388 0.92 18.89 8.03
C GLY A 388 2.07 17.96 7.60
N TYR A 389 2.35 17.86 6.30
CA TYR A 389 3.51 17.09 5.81
C TYR A 389 4.84 17.63 6.35
N GLY A 390 4.99 18.95 6.46
CA GLY A 390 6.16 19.59 7.05
C GLY A 390 6.35 19.21 8.52
N ILE A 391 5.28 19.17 9.32
CA ILE A 391 5.34 18.76 10.73
C ILE A 391 5.64 17.26 10.87
N LEU A 392 5.22 16.44 9.91
CA LEU A 392 5.53 15.00 9.84
C LEU A 392 7.00 14.67 9.51
N PHE A 393 7.90 15.65 9.40
CA PHE A 393 9.28 15.42 8.94
C PHE A 393 10.10 14.41 9.77
N LEU A 394 9.75 14.17 11.05
CA LEU A 394 10.39 13.16 11.91
C LEU A 394 9.50 11.93 12.18
N SER A 395 8.32 11.83 11.56
CA SER A 395 7.34 10.78 11.84
C SER A 395 7.87 9.36 11.63
N MET A 396 8.81 9.18 10.70
CA MET A 396 9.44 7.87 10.40
C MET A 396 10.64 7.56 11.30
N ALA A 397 11.06 8.45 12.21
CA ALA A 397 12.24 8.21 13.05
C ALA A 397 11.99 7.17 14.15
N ALA A 398 10.73 6.93 14.54
CA ALA A 398 10.38 5.97 15.60
C ALA A 398 10.50 4.51 15.15
N THR A 399 10.15 4.19 13.90
CA THR A 399 10.19 2.81 13.36
C THR A 399 11.60 2.18 13.33
N PRO A 400 12.69 2.85 12.91
CA PRO A 400 14.03 2.27 12.92
C PRO A 400 14.58 2.14 14.34
N VAL A 401 14.22 3.06 15.26
CA VAL A 401 14.60 2.97 16.68
C VAL A 401 13.98 1.74 17.32
N ILE A 402 12.66 1.54 17.15
CA ILE A 402 11.98 0.38 17.75
C ILE A 402 12.50 -0.93 17.16
N ARG A 403 12.69 -1.01 15.83
CA ARG A 403 13.32 -2.19 15.19
C ARG A 403 14.72 -2.46 15.73
N SER A 404 15.53 -1.41 15.93
CA SER A 404 16.85 -1.53 16.53
C SER A 404 16.79 -2.01 17.98
N LYS A 405 15.88 -1.50 18.81
CA LYS A 405 15.68 -1.96 20.19
C LYS A 405 15.23 -3.42 20.23
N LEU A 406 14.24 -3.81 19.43
CA LEU A 406 13.80 -5.21 19.30
C LEU A 406 14.96 -6.15 18.96
N SER A 407 15.79 -5.78 17.99
CA SER A 407 16.96 -6.59 17.58
C SER A 407 18.04 -6.71 18.66
N LYS A 408 18.09 -5.79 19.64
CA LYS A 408 19.05 -5.82 20.76
C LYS A 408 18.56 -6.69 21.92
N LEU A 409 17.25 -6.94 22.00
CA LEU A 409 16.63 -7.79 23.03
C LEU A 409 16.73 -9.28 22.72
N VAL A 410 17.13 -9.63 21.49
CA VAL A 410 17.17 -10.99 20.97
C VAL A 410 18.61 -11.40 20.66
N SER A 411 18.91 -12.69 20.79
CA SER A 411 20.23 -13.24 20.48
C SER A 411 20.59 -13.11 18.99
N GLU A 412 21.88 -13.12 18.65
CA GLU A 412 22.34 -13.06 17.24
C GLU A 412 21.85 -14.26 16.42
N THR A 413 21.59 -15.40 17.06
CA THR A 413 21.09 -16.62 16.42
C THR A 413 19.60 -16.61 16.12
N GLU A 414 18.85 -15.61 16.58
CA GLU A 414 17.39 -15.52 16.46
C GLU A 414 16.94 -14.24 15.73
N GLN A 415 17.87 -13.50 15.10
CA GLN A 415 17.57 -12.24 14.40
C GLN A 415 16.60 -12.44 13.22
N GLY A 416 16.72 -13.56 12.49
CA GLY A 416 15.86 -13.89 11.36
C GLY A 416 14.45 -14.20 11.80
N ALA A 417 14.29 -15.01 12.85
CA ALA A 417 12.99 -15.28 13.47
C ALA A 417 12.32 -13.99 13.96
N LEU A 418 13.07 -13.08 14.59
CA LEU A 418 12.56 -11.77 15.03
C LEU A 418 12.10 -10.91 13.84
N PHE A 419 12.95 -10.68 12.84
CA PHE A 419 12.58 -9.79 11.73
C PHE A 419 11.51 -10.40 10.83
N ALA A 420 11.40 -11.73 10.79
CA ALA A 420 10.28 -12.40 10.16
C ALA A 420 8.98 -12.19 10.94
N SER A 421 9.00 -12.24 12.28
CA SER A 421 7.81 -11.92 13.08
C SER A 421 7.41 -10.45 12.89
N VAL A 422 8.37 -9.52 12.90
CA VAL A 422 8.12 -8.10 12.65
C VAL A 422 7.53 -7.87 11.25
N ALA A 423 8.04 -8.53 10.22
CA ALA A 423 7.48 -8.45 8.87
C ALA A 423 6.05 -9.02 8.78
N CYS A 424 5.76 -10.10 9.52
CA CYS A 424 4.40 -10.64 9.63
C CYS A 424 3.45 -9.67 10.33
N VAL A 425 3.92 -9.04 11.41
CA VAL A 425 3.19 -7.99 12.13
C VAL A 425 2.92 -6.80 11.19
N GLU A 426 3.92 -6.36 10.44
CA GLU A 426 3.80 -5.25 9.46
C GLU A 426 2.78 -5.56 8.36
N GLY A 427 2.79 -6.79 7.84
CA GLY A 427 1.78 -7.25 6.89
C GLY A 427 0.36 -7.29 7.50
N LEU A 428 0.21 -7.72 8.75
CA LEU A 428 -1.06 -7.67 9.46
C LEU A 428 -1.51 -6.21 9.72
N CYS A 429 -0.58 -5.31 10.05
CA CYS A 429 -0.86 -3.89 10.21
C CYS A 429 -1.48 -3.31 8.94
N SER A 430 -0.96 -3.65 7.76
CA SER A 430 -1.52 -3.17 6.49
C SER A 430 -2.98 -3.60 6.33
N LEU A 431 -3.32 -4.87 6.59
CA LEU A 431 -4.70 -5.36 6.48
C LEU A 431 -5.64 -4.69 7.50
N VAL A 432 -5.21 -4.60 8.76
CA VAL A 432 -5.98 -3.97 9.83
C VAL A 432 -6.16 -2.47 9.55
N ALA A 433 -5.10 -1.79 9.12
CA ALA A 433 -5.14 -0.38 8.78
C ALA A 433 -6.13 -0.09 7.66
N THR A 434 -6.02 -0.81 6.54
CA THR A 434 -6.94 -0.66 5.42
C THR A 434 -8.38 -0.90 5.87
N GLY A 435 -8.66 -1.99 6.61
CA GLY A 435 -9.99 -2.31 7.10
C GLY A 435 -10.58 -1.24 8.04
N VAL A 436 -9.80 -0.79 9.03
CA VAL A 436 -10.25 0.20 10.02
C VAL A 436 -10.41 1.58 9.37
N PHE A 437 -9.39 2.09 8.69
CA PHE A 437 -9.40 3.46 8.16
C PHE A 437 -10.33 3.63 6.96
N ASN A 438 -10.42 2.66 6.04
CA ASN A 438 -11.35 2.75 4.90
C ASN A 438 -12.81 2.54 5.31
N SER A 439 -13.09 1.87 6.44
CA SER A 439 -14.45 1.79 6.99
C SER A 439 -14.79 3.05 7.80
N LEU A 440 -13.81 3.58 8.54
CA LEU A 440 -13.99 4.75 9.39
C LEU A 440 -14.19 6.03 8.57
N TYR A 441 -13.46 6.18 7.46
CA TYR A 441 -13.55 7.38 6.61
C TYR A 441 -14.99 7.68 6.15
N PRO A 442 -15.70 6.79 5.41
CA PRO A 442 -17.06 7.06 4.97
C PRO A 442 -18.05 7.23 6.12
N ALA A 443 -17.88 6.48 7.23
CA ALA A 443 -18.74 6.58 8.40
C ALA A 443 -18.64 7.95 9.12
N THR A 444 -17.50 8.63 8.97
CA THR A 444 -17.22 9.90 9.67
C THR A 444 -17.34 11.13 8.78
N LEU A 445 -17.64 10.97 7.48
CA LEU A 445 -17.80 12.08 6.53
C LEU A 445 -18.82 13.13 6.96
N HIS A 446 -19.93 12.72 7.57
CA HIS A 446 -20.99 13.63 8.03
C HIS A 446 -20.56 14.44 9.27
N PHE A 447 -19.67 13.90 10.11
CA PHE A 447 -19.22 14.54 11.34
C PHE A 447 -17.96 15.37 11.13
N MET A 448 -16.88 14.71 10.68
CA MET A 448 -15.59 15.33 10.44
C MET A 448 -14.78 14.46 9.47
N ARG A 449 -14.51 14.97 8.27
CA ARG A 449 -13.77 14.24 7.23
C ARG A 449 -12.36 13.83 7.67
N GLY A 450 -11.70 14.66 8.47
CA GLY A 450 -10.36 14.39 8.99
C GLY A 450 -10.33 13.54 10.26
N PHE A 451 -11.48 13.07 10.74
CA PHE A 451 -11.56 12.25 11.97
C PHE A 451 -10.66 11.01 11.94
N PRO A 452 -10.48 10.27 10.83
CA PRO A 452 -9.57 9.12 10.83
C PRO A 452 -8.11 9.49 11.16
N PHE A 453 -7.65 10.69 10.76
CA PHE A 453 -6.31 11.17 11.13
C PHE A 453 -6.23 11.55 12.60
N LEU A 454 -7.28 12.17 13.15
CA LEU A 454 -7.41 12.45 14.59
C LEU A 454 -7.43 11.16 15.41
N PHE A 455 -8.17 10.15 14.95
CA PHE A 455 -8.20 8.81 15.54
C PHE A 455 -6.80 8.16 15.53
N GLY A 456 -6.07 8.28 14.42
CA GLY A 456 -4.67 7.85 14.32
C GLY A 456 -3.78 8.57 15.35
N ALA A 457 -3.92 9.89 15.49
CA ALA A 457 -3.18 10.68 16.47
C ALA A 457 -3.46 10.23 17.93
N ILE A 458 -4.71 9.91 18.25
CA ILE A 458 -5.09 9.37 19.57
C ILE A 458 -4.45 7.99 19.81
N ILE A 459 -4.47 7.11 18.81
CA ILE A 459 -3.82 5.79 18.91
C ILE A 459 -2.33 5.94 19.19
N LEU A 460 -1.66 6.91 18.57
CA LEU A 460 -0.21 7.14 18.74
C LEU A 460 0.18 7.64 20.15
N LEU A 461 -0.76 8.08 20.99
CA LEU A 461 -0.47 8.37 22.39
C LEU A 461 -0.12 7.11 23.19
N ILE A 462 -0.67 5.96 22.80
CA ILE A 462 -0.40 4.67 23.44
C ILE A 462 1.08 4.23 23.27
N PRO A 463 1.65 4.15 22.04
CA PRO A 463 3.06 3.81 21.88
C PRO A 463 3.99 4.85 22.50
N ALA A 464 3.64 6.15 22.51
CA ALA A 464 4.41 7.17 23.22
C ALA A 464 4.44 6.89 24.74
N ALA A 465 3.28 6.59 25.34
CA ALA A 465 3.21 6.21 26.75
C ALA A 465 3.99 4.92 27.06
N ILE A 466 3.96 3.93 26.17
CA ILE A 466 4.71 2.68 26.31
C ILE A 466 6.22 2.95 26.30
N LEU A 467 6.71 3.72 25.33
CA LEU A 467 8.13 4.04 25.20
C LEU A 467 8.64 4.85 26.39
N GLY A 468 7.91 5.90 26.78
CA GLY A 468 8.22 6.70 27.96
C GLY A 468 8.19 5.89 29.25
N TRP A 469 7.24 4.96 29.42
CA TRP A 469 7.17 4.09 30.59
C TRP A 469 8.38 3.15 30.69
N ILE A 470 8.75 2.49 29.58
CA ILE A 470 9.93 1.61 29.54
C ILE A 470 11.19 2.41 29.87
N GLN A 471 11.29 3.64 29.37
CA GLN A 471 12.43 4.51 29.64
C GLN A 471 12.57 4.85 31.13
N ILE A 472 11.49 5.28 31.77
CA ILE A 472 11.49 5.59 33.20
C ILE A 472 11.89 4.37 34.03
N TRP A 473 11.40 3.19 33.63
CA TRP A 473 11.70 1.94 34.34
C TRP A 473 13.17 1.52 34.21
N ASP A 474 13.76 1.70 33.03
CA ASP A 474 15.16 1.41 32.76
C ASP A 474 16.07 2.39 33.50
N SER A 475 15.77 3.69 33.47
CA SER A 475 16.52 4.69 34.24
C SER A 475 16.48 4.43 35.75
N LYS A 476 15.36 3.94 36.28
CA LYS A 476 15.24 3.59 37.71
C LYS A 476 16.05 2.36 38.09
N HIS A 477 16.13 1.36 37.22
CA HIS A 477 16.96 0.16 37.46
C HIS A 477 18.46 0.49 37.43
N ASP A 478 18.90 1.30 36.46
CA ASP A 478 20.30 1.72 36.39
C ASP A 478 20.70 2.51 37.65
N TYR A 479 19.83 3.42 38.11
CA TYR A 479 20.05 4.18 39.34
C TYR A 479 20.18 3.29 40.58
N ASN A 480 19.30 2.30 40.74
CA ASN A 480 19.34 1.37 41.86
C ASN A 480 20.63 0.51 41.83
N HIS A 481 21.06 0.07 40.65
CA HIS A 481 22.31 -0.69 40.51
C HIS A 481 23.55 0.14 40.87
N PHE A 482 23.59 1.44 40.51
CA PHE A 482 24.66 2.33 40.96
C PHE A 482 24.65 2.53 42.48
N GLN A 483 23.47 2.62 43.08
CA GLN A 483 23.32 2.74 44.53
C GLN A 483 23.80 1.46 45.25
N ASP A 484 23.45 0.27 44.77
CA ASP A 484 23.90 -1.01 45.32
C ASP A 484 25.41 -1.22 45.17
N ALA A 485 25.99 -0.82 44.03
CA ALA A 485 27.44 -0.87 43.80
C ALA A 485 28.22 0.11 44.71
N SER A 486 27.61 1.25 45.07
CA SER A 486 28.22 2.21 46.01
C SER A 486 28.13 1.75 47.48
N LEU A 487 27.23 0.81 47.79
CA LEU A 487 26.98 0.30 49.14
C LEU A 487 27.71 -1.01 49.45
N SER A 488 28.36 -1.65 48.48
CA SER A 488 29.20 -2.83 48.74
C SER A 488 30.58 -2.39 49.29
N PRO A 489 30.93 -2.67 50.56
CA PRO A 489 32.25 -2.36 51.07
C PRO A 489 33.31 -3.19 50.33
N ALA A 490 34.39 -2.53 49.92
CA ALA A 490 35.58 -3.19 49.39
C ALA A 490 36.03 -4.26 50.38
N LYS A 491 35.92 -5.53 49.98
CA LYS A 491 36.57 -6.63 50.69
C LYS A 491 38.03 -6.63 50.24
N ASP A 492 38.85 -5.92 51.00
CA ASP A 492 40.30 -6.12 51.07
C ASP A 492 40.64 -7.48 51.71
#